data_AF-A0A1H5NGR3-F1
#
_entry.id   AF-A0A1H5NGR3-F1
#
_cell.length_a   1.000
_cell.length_b   1.000
_cell.length_c   1.000
_cell.angle_alpha   90.00
_cell.angle_beta   90.00
_cell.angle_gamma   90.00
#
_symmetry.space_group_name_H-M   'P 1'
#
loop_
_entity.id
_entity.type
_entity.pdbx_description
1 polymer ?
#
loop_
_entity_poly.entity_id
_entity_poly.type
_entity_poly.pdbx_seq_one_letter_code
_entity_poly.pdbx_strand_id
1 'polypeptide(L)'
;MGLDLKPSTDPRDFFAPTDWKALDDSDLDLGGVNALPLDVSDPGGKTALLLALGKDGKAYLLDRTSLGGIGGARAVERVARNAIITAPAALPTQNGSLVAFEGSGASCPNRVSTAGLTVLKIEAHPAPKISTAWCGDIRGRGAPVGAEGDDRLHGFRADTGAPVFAGGGPQGLRRLMHRKVLVAGAGYSPSMWASL
;
A
#
# COMPACT_ATOMS: atom_id res chain seq x y z
N MET A 1 1.19 -38.26 -6.57
CA MET A 1 2.09 -37.28 -5.93
C MET A 1 1.25 -36.49 -4.94
N GLY A 2 1.39 -36.77 -3.65
CA GLY A 2 0.67 -36.04 -2.60
C GLY A 2 1.39 -34.73 -2.31
N LEU A 3 0.67 -33.62 -2.29
CA LEU A 3 1.19 -32.35 -1.78
C LEU A 3 1.41 -32.52 -0.27
N ASP A 4 2.66 -32.53 0.17
CA ASP A 4 3.01 -32.40 1.59
C ASP A 4 2.76 -30.93 1.97
N LEU A 5 1.64 -30.64 2.64
CA LEU A 5 1.24 -29.29 3.04
C LEU A 5 1.99 -28.80 4.30
N LYS A 6 3.19 -29.31 4.56
CA LYS A 6 4.00 -28.82 5.69
C LYS A 6 4.52 -27.42 5.37
N PRO A 7 4.30 -26.45 6.28
CA PRO A 7 4.94 -25.15 6.16
C PRO A 7 6.46 -25.31 6.08
N SER A 8 7.11 -24.57 5.18
CA SER A 8 8.57 -24.55 5.11
C SER A 8 9.15 -24.03 6.43
N THR A 9 10.22 -24.64 6.88
CA THR A 9 11.03 -24.15 8.02
C THR A 9 12.30 -23.44 7.58
N ASP A 10 12.52 -23.29 6.27
CA ASP A 10 13.64 -22.50 5.74
C ASP A 10 13.30 -21.01 5.89
N PRO A 11 14.11 -20.20 6.60
CA PRO A 11 13.89 -18.76 6.76
C PRO A 11 13.73 -17.99 5.44
N ARG A 12 14.20 -18.55 4.31
CA ARG A 12 14.01 -17.93 3.00
C ARG A 12 12.56 -17.96 2.53
N ASP A 13 11.75 -18.90 3.03
CA ASP A 13 10.42 -19.21 2.54
C ASP A 13 9.28 -18.69 3.44
N PHE A 14 9.61 -18.12 4.60
CA PHE A 14 8.61 -17.54 5.50
C PHE A 14 9.10 -16.25 6.15
N PHE A 15 8.15 -15.46 6.66
CA PHE A 15 8.42 -14.31 7.50
C PHE A 15 7.42 -14.25 8.65
N ALA A 16 7.90 -13.81 9.81
CA ALA A 16 7.04 -13.36 10.90
C ALA A 16 7.73 -12.21 11.65
N PRO A 17 6.98 -11.24 12.21
CA PRO A 17 7.54 -10.26 13.13
C PRO A 17 8.17 -10.93 14.35
N THR A 18 9.12 -10.28 15.02
CA THR A 18 9.75 -10.85 16.24
C THR A 18 8.75 -11.04 17.38
N ASP A 19 7.70 -10.22 17.42
CA ASP A 19 6.59 -10.23 18.36
C ASP A 19 5.36 -10.99 17.84
N TRP A 20 5.50 -11.81 16.78
CA TRP A 20 4.38 -12.47 16.10
C TRP A 20 3.40 -13.17 17.04
N LYS A 21 3.89 -13.80 18.12
CA LYS A 21 3.02 -14.54 19.03
C LYS A 21 2.09 -13.62 19.82
N ALA A 22 2.61 -12.48 20.29
CA ALA A 22 1.80 -11.48 20.97
C ALA A 22 0.80 -10.80 20.01
N LEU A 23 1.21 -10.60 18.75
CA LEU A 23 0.34 -10.07 17.71
C LEU A 23 -0.81 -11.03 17.42
N ASP A 24 -0.53 -12.33 17.25
CA ASP A 24 -1.53 -13.39 17.07
C ASP A 24 -2.51 -13.46 18.26
N ASP A 25 -2.00 -13.48 19.49
CA ASP A 25 -2.83 -13.52 20.70
C ASP A 25 -3.76 -12.29 20.86
N SER A 26 -3.44 -11.18 20.19
CA SER A 26 -4.19 -9.92 20.23
C SER A 26 -4.96 -9.60 18.94
N ASP A 27 -5.02 -10.53 17.97
CA ASP A 27 -5.60 -10.30 16.63
C ASP A 27 -4.98 -9.08 15.89
N LEU A 28 -3.68 -8.88 16.07
CA LEU A 28 -2.86 -7.85 15.43
C LEU A 28 -1.89 -8.42 14.38
N ASP A 29 -2.14 -9.65 13.93
CA ASP A 29 -1.34 -10.40 12.96
C ASP A 29 -1.28 -9.74 11.54
N LEU A 30 -0.52 -10.38 10.64
CA LEU A 30 -0.35 -9.93 9.25
C LEU A 30 -1.50 -10.35 8.30
N GLY A 31 -2.59 -10.93 8.82
CA GLY A 31 -3.66 -11.53 8.03
C GLY A 31 -4.70 -10.56 7.47
N GLY A 32 -4.59 -9.26 7.76
CA GLY A 32 -5.55 -8.25 7.31
C GLY A 32 -5.38 -7.81 5.85
N VAL A 33 -4.24 -8.13 5.23
CA VAL A 33 -3.84 -7.65 3.90
C VAL A 33 -3.07 -8.73 3.15
N ASN A 34 -3.27 -8.85 1.83
CA ASN A 34 -2.43 -9.72 1.01
C ASN A 34 -0.99 -9.19 0.93
N ALA A 35 0.00 -10.09 0.98
CA ALA A 35 1.38 -9.71 0.68
C ALA A 35 1.48 -9.11 -0.72
N LEU A 36 2.28 -8.05 -0.86
CA LEU A 36 2.35 -7.25 -2.08
C LEU A 36 3.77 -7.30 -2.67
N PRO A 37 4.00 -8.07 -3.74
CA PRO A 37 5.26 -8.04 -4.49
C PRO A 37 5.49 -6.67 -5.11
N LEU A 38 6.70 -6.13 -4.95
CA LEU A 38 7.12 -4.84 -5.50
C LEU A 38 8.42 -5.01 -6.28
N ASP A 39 8.41 -4.60 -7.54
CA ASP A 39 9.64 -4.44 -8.34
C ASP A 39 10.05 -2.97 -8.29
N VAL A 40 10.89 -2.62 -7.31
CA VAL A 40 11.30 -1.25 -7.02
C VAL A 40 12.46 -0.87 -7.92
N SER A 41 12.27 0.16 -8.75
CA SER A 41 13.33 0.74 -9.58
C SER A 41 13.73 2.11 -9.02
N ASP A 42 15.02 2.32 -8.81
CA ASP A 42 15.59 3.59 -8.36
C ASP A 42 17.04 3.75 -8.90
N PRO A 43 17.78 4.82 -8.57
CA PRO A 43 19.14 5.03 -9.08
C PRO A 43 20.13 3.90 -8.74
N GLY A 44 19.85 3.07 -7.72
CA GLY A 44 20.66 1.91 -7.36
C GLY A 44 20.36 0.65 -8.18
N GLY A 45 19.33 0.67 -9.03
CA GLY A 45 18.93 -0.44 -9.88
C GLY A 45 17.54 -0.97 -9.56
N LYS A 46 17.29 -2.24 -9.89
CA LYS A 46 16.01 -2.93 -9.62
C LYS A 46 16.14 -3.85 -8.42
N THR A 47 15.23 -3.71 -7.47
CA THR A 47 15.17 -4.54 -6.26
C THR A 47 13.80 -5.22 -6.15
N ALA A 48 13.80 -6.53 -5.95
CA ALA A 48 12.60 -7.33 -5.73
C ALA A 48 12.26 -7.36 -4.23
N LEU A 49 11.24 -6.61 -3.83
CA LEU A 49 10.76 -6.56 -2.45
C LEU A 49 9.39 -7.22 -2.31
N LEU A 50 9.06 -7.61 -1.08
CA LEU A 50 7.70 -7.95 -0.67
C LEU A 50 7.29 -7.00 0.45
N LEU A 51 6.13 -6.36 0.31
CA LEU A 51 5.54 -5.56 1.38
C LEU A 51 4.45 -6.37 2.08
N ALA A 52 4.55 -6.48 3.40
CA ALA A 52 3.47 -6.94 4.26
C ALA A 52 2.95 -5.77 5.10
N LEU A 53 1.63 -5.66 5.22
CA LEU A 53 0.95 -4.68 6.07
C LEU A 53 0.24 -5.43 7.20
N GLY A 54 0.47 -5.02 8.44
CA GLY A 54 -0.08 -5.69 9.62
C GLY A 54 -1.29 -4.98 10.22
N LYS A 55 -2.15 -5.75 10.90
CA LYS A 55 -3.20 -5.21 11.77
C LYS A 55 -2.62 -4.45 12.97
N ASP A 56 -1.34 -4.62 13.27
CA ASP A 56 -0.59 -3.79 14.22
C ASP A 56 -0.29 -2.36 13.72
N GLY A 57 -0.69 -2.02 12.49
CA GLY A 57 -0.47 -0.72 11.89
C GLY A 57 0.93 -0.51 11.33
N LYS A 58 1.75 -1.58 11.25
CA LYS A 58 3.10 -1.52 10.69
C LYS A 58 3.14 -2.04 9.24
N ALA A 59 4.12 -1.53 8.51
CA ALA A 59 4.56 -2.04 7.22
C ALA A 59 5.91 -2.72 7.38
N TYR A 60 6.10 -3.85 6.70
CA TYR A 60 7.30 -4.67 6.72
C TYR A 60 7.80 -4.85 5.30
N LEU A 61 9.01 -4.38 4.99
CA LEU A 61 9.67 -4.67 3.72
C LEU A 61 10.57 -5.89 3.87
N LEU A 62 10.36 -6.87 3.01
CA LEU A 62 11.11 -8.11 2.95
C LEU A 62 11.84 -8.20 1.62
N ASP A 63 12.92 -8.97 1.60
CA ASP A 63 13.57 -9.38 0.36
C ASP A 63 12.76 -10.53 -0.24
N ARG A 64 12.22 -10.33 -1.46
CA ARG A 64 11.32 -11.33 -2.09
C ARG A 64 12.05 -12.64 -2.43
N THR A 65 13.37 -12.62 -2.46
CA THR A 65 14.20 -13.81 -2.75
C THR A 65 14.67 -14.53 -1.49
N SER A 66 14.46 -13.92 -0.32
CA SER A 66 14.77 -14.49 0.99
C SER A 66 13.96 -13.76 2.06
N LEU A 67 12.82 -14.33 2.46
CA LEU A 67 11.83 -13.66 3.33
C LEU A 67 12.36 -13.36 4.75
N GLY A 68 13.42 -14.04 5.18
CA GLY A 68 14.21 -13.70 6.34
C GLY A 68 13.74 -14.32 7.66
N GLY A 69 12.71 -15.18 7.65
CA GLY A 69 12.22 -15.87 8.82
C GLY A 69 11.66 -14.92 9.89
N ILE A 70 11.87 -15.27 11.17
CA ILE A 70 11.40 -14.44 12.29
C ILE A 70 12.31 -13.21 12.43
N GLY A 71 11.73 -12.01 12.26
CA GLY A 71 12.43 -10.74 12.45
C GLY A 71 13.33 -10.31 11.28
N GLY A 72 13.38 -11.05 10.18
CA GLY A 72 14.27 -10.78 9.05
C GLY A 72 13.84 -9.64 8.11
N ALA A 73 12.92 -8.77 8.53
CA ALA A 73 12.50 -7.63 7.72
C ALA A 73 13.66 -6.68 7.44
N ARG A 74 13.75 -6.17 6.21
CA ARG A 74 14.75 -5.17 5.79
C ARG A 74 14.42 -3.77 6.28
N ALA A 75 13.13 -3.47 6.45
CA ALA A 75 12.64 -2.26 7.08
C ALA A 75 11.28 -2.51 7.74
N VAL A 76 11.02 -1.83 8.86
CA VAL A 76 9.74 -1.86 9.57
C VAL A 76 9.36 -0.43 9.94
N GLU A 77 8.13 -0.03 9.65
CA GLU A 77 7.65 1.33 9.94
C GLU A 77 6.20 1.30 10.43
N ARG A 78 5.86 2.13 11.42
CA ARG A 78 4.46 2.36 11.82
C ARG A 78 3.84 3.29 10.79
N VAL A 79 2.97 2.75 9.92
CA VAL A 79 2.39 3.50 8.80
C VAL A 79 0.94 3.89 9.03
N ALA A 80 0.24 3.20 9.92
CA ALA A 80 -1.15 3.49 10.28
C ALA A 80 -1.31 3.60 11.79
N ARG A 81 -2.30 4.39 12.23
CA ARG A 81 -2.68 4.56 13.64
C ARG A 81 -3.47 3.38 14.18
N ASN A 82 -4.25 2.75 13.30
CA ASN A 82 -5.15 1.64 13.58
C ASN A 82 -4.78 0.43 12.71
N ALA A 83 -5.52 -0.66 12.90
CA ALA A 83 -5.35 -1.87 12.10
C ALA A 83 -5.53 -1.62 10.60
N ILE A 84 -4.65 -2.22 9.81
CA ILE A 84 -4.70 -2.17 8.35
C ILE A 84 -5.45 -3.42 7.87
N ILE A 85 -6.69 -3.22 7.44
CA ILE A 85 -7.55 -4.27 6.90
C ILE A 85 -8.18 -3.73 5.62
N THR A 86 -7.47 -3.91 4.51
CA THR A 86 -7.81 -3.31 3.21
C THR A 86 -7.11 -4.08 2.10
N ALA A 87 -7.51 -3.87 0.86
CA ALA A 87 -6.69 -4.26 -0.29
C ALA A 87 -5.81 -3.07 -0.69
N PRO A 88 -4.48 -3.15 -0.69
CA PRO A 88 -3.62 -2.05 -1.15
C PRO A 88 -3.49 -2.04 -2.68
N ALA A 89 -3.03 -0.93 -3.23
CA ALA A 89 -2.66 -0.78 -4.63
C ALA A 89 -1.22 -0.27 -4.74
N ALA A 90 -0.41 -0.89 -5.60
CA ALA A 90 0.96 -0.45 -5.89
C ALA A 90 1.03 0.25 -7.26
N LEU A 91 1.88 1.28 -7.33
CA LEU A 91 2.24 1.98 -8.54
C LEU A 91 3.77 2.12 -8.61
N PRO A 92 4.45 1.52 -9.60
CA PRO A 92 5.87 1.75 -9.80
C PRO A 92 6.13 3.20 -10.25
N THR A 93 7.26 3.75 -9.84
CA THR A 93 7.73 5.08 -10.25
C THR A 93 9.17 4.99 -10.74
N GLN A 94 9.74 6.10 -11.22
CA GLN A 94 11.16 6.13 -11.62
C GLN A 94 12.12 6.00 -10.42
N ASN A 95 11.71 6.43 -9.23
CA ASN A 95 12.53 6.52 -8.03
C ASN A 95 11.82 5.84 -6.84
N GLY A 96 11.39 4.60 -7.03
CA GLY A 96 10.71 3.81 -6.02
C GLY A 96 9.36 3.26 -6.46
N SER A 97 8.51 2.90 -5.50
CA SER A 97 7.11 2.55 -5.70
C SER A 97 6.21 3.30 -4.72
N LEU A 98 5.00 3.62 -5.15
CA LEU A 98 3.95 4.14 -4.30
C LEU A 98 2.99 3.02 -3.94
N VAL A 99 2.59 2.95 -2.68
CA VAL A 99 1.58 1.98 -2.21
C VAL A 99 0.46 2.72 -1.50
N ALA A 100 -0.73 2.69 -2.10
CA ALA A 100 -1.93 3.27 -1.52
C ALA A 100 -2.72 2.21 -0.75
N PHE A 101 -3.23 2.57 0.42
CA PHE A 101 -4.12 1.72 1.21
C PHE A 101 -5.11 2.59 1.99
N GLU A 102 -6.30 2.05 2.28
CA GLU A 102 -7.29 2.72 3.13
C GLU A 102 -6.88 2.61 4.60
N GLY A 103 -6.83 3.76 5.27
CA GLY A 103 -6.48 3.81 6.68
C GLY A 103 -5.88 5.15 7.12
N SER A 104 -5.96 5.36 8.43
CA SER A 104 -5.45 6.57 9.09
C SER A 104 -3.94 6.52 9.25
N GLY A 105 -3.23 7.32 8.45
CA GLY A 105 -1.77 7.35 8.44
C GLY A 105 -1.17 7.81 9.78
N ALA A 106 -0.10 7.14 10.21
CA ALA A 106 0.61 7.49 11.44
C ALA A 106 1.34 8.84 11.32
N SER A 107 1.97 9.09 10.16
CA SER A 107 2.88 10.23 9.92
C SER A 107 2.49 11.03 8.67
N CYS A 108 1.23 11.47 8.60
CA CYS A 108 0.73 12.26 7.45
C CYS A 108 1.42 13.64 7.36
N PRO A 109 2.16 13.95 6.27
CA PRO A 109 2.90 15.20 6.13
C PRO A 109 2.03 16.47 6.25
N ASN A 110 0.80 16.41 5.74
CA ASN A 110 -0.13 17.54 5.73
C ASN A 110 -0.97 17.66 7.02
N ARG A 111 -0.63 16.92 8.09
CA ARG A 111 -1.37 16.88 9.37
C ARG A 111 -2.87 16.56 9.22
N VAL A 112 -3.26 15.86 8.16
CA VAL A 112 -4.62 15.33 8.00
C VAL A 112 -4.85 14.32 9.11
N SER A 113 -5.72 14.65 10.07
CA SER A 113 -5.98 13.82 11.26
C SER A 113 -6.98 12.69 11.00
N THR A 114 -7.80 12.80 9.95
CA THR A 114 -8.83 11.84 9.55
C THR A 114 -8.57 11.27 8.15
N ALA A 115 -7.32 10.91 7.85
CA ALA A 115 -6.99 10.33 6.56
C ALA A 115 -7.73 9.00 6.35
N GLY A 116 -8.51 8.92 5.28
CA GLY A 116 -9.08 7.66 4.79
C GLY A 116 -8.17 6.99 3.77
N LEU A 117 -7.25 7.73 3.15
CA LEU A 117 -6.27 7.18 2.23
C LEU A 117 -4.85 7.51 2.72
N THR A 118 -4.01 6.50 2.83
CA THR A 118 -2.58 6.66 3.10
C THR A 118 -1.79 6.14 1.91
N VAL A 119 -0.84 6.94 1.44
CA VAL A 119 0.08 6.54 0.35
C VAL A 119 1.49 6.51 0.88
N LEU A 120 2.12 5.34 0.78
CA LEU A 120 3.51 5.12 1.14
C LEU A 120 4.41 5.31 -0.06
N LYS A 121 5.62 5.80 0.18
CA LYS A 121 6.75 5.71 -0.74
C LYS A 121 7.69 4.62 -0.25
N ILE A 122 8.01 3.70 -1.16
CA ILE A 122 8.96 2.61 -0.98
C ILE A 122 10.18 2.89 -1.84
N GLU A 123 11.35 2.91 -1.21
CA GLU A 123 12.65 3.13 -1.84
C GLU A 123 13.56 1.95 -1.51
N ALA A 124 14.50 1.57 -2.39
CA ALA A 124 15.42 0.45 -2.17
C ALA A 124 16.89 0.91 -1.98
N HIS A 125 17.26 2.05 -2.56
CA HIS A 125 18.59 2.64 -2.47
C HIS A 125 18.63 3.89 -1.57
N PRO A 126 19.68 4.08 -0.75
CA PRO A 126 20.81 3.17 -0.52
C PRO A 126 20.48 1.95 0.35
N ALA A 127 19.31 1.94 0.98
CA ALA A 127 18.75 0.80 1.70
C ALA A 127 17.22 0.85 1.64
N PRO A 128 16.52 -0.29 1.79
CA PRO A 128 15.06 -0.34 1.83
C PRO A 128 14.49 0.62 2.87
N LYS A 129 13.55 1.47 2.44
CA LYS A 129 12.93 2.48 3.30
C LYS A 129 11.44 2.59 3.00
N ILE A 130 10.67 2.80 4.06
CA ILE A 130 9.24 3.10 4.02
C ILE A 130 9.07 4.54 4.51
N SER A 131 8.26 5.32 3.81
CA SER A 131 7.85 6.64 4.29
C SER A 131 6.41 6.93 3.85
N THR A 132 5.71 7.82 4.55
CA THR A 132 4.40 8.31 4.09
C THR A 132 4.63 9.41 3.05
N ALA A 133 4.20 9.19 1.82
CA ALA A 133 4.27 10.18 0.74
C ALA A 133 3.25 11.29 0.97
N TRP A 134 1.99 10.92 1.16
CA TRP A 134 0.89 11.82 1.45
C TRP A 134 -0.31 11.05 2.02
N CYS A 135 -1.27 11.80 2.54
CA CYS A 135 -2.53 11.27 3.03
C CYS A 135 -3.70 12.07 2.44
N GLY A 136 -4.79 11.38 2.11
CA GLY A 136 -6.03 11.98 1.61
C GLY A 136 -7.17 11.82 2.61
N ASP A 137 -7.96 12.88 2.79
CA ASP A 137 -9.24 12.81 3.49
C ASP A 137 -10.29 12.22 2.53
N ILE A 138 -10.55 10.93 2.67
CA ILE A 138 -11.64 10.24 1.96
C ILE A 138 -12.54 9.66 3.03
N ARG A 139 -13.83 9.98 2.96
CA ARG A 139 -14.81 9.40 3.88
C ARG A 139 -15.30 8.07 3.32
N GLY A 140 -15.13 7.00 4.08
CA GLY A 140 -15.48 5.65 3.67
C GLY A 140 -14.52 4.59 4.17
N ARG A 141 -14.96 3.33 4.15
CA ARG A 141 -14.11 2.14 4.37
C ARG A 141 -14.00 1.38 3.05
N GLY A 142 -12.91 0.66 2.80
CA GLY A 142 -12.78 -0.21 1.63
C GLY A 142 -11.50 0.01 0.81
N ALA A 143 -11.26 -0.82 -0.21
CA ALA A 143 -10.02 -0.75 -0.99
C ALA A 143 -9.84 0.59 -1.74
N PRO A 144 -8.61 1.05 -2.05
CA PRO A 144 -8.31 2.18 -2.94
C PRO A 144 -8.91 2.03 -4.35
N VAL A 145 -9.33 0.81 -4.71
CA VAL A 145 -10.03 0.44 -5.96
C VAL A 145 -11.47 -0.05 -5.66
N GLY A 146 -12.04 0.27 -4.50
CA GLY A 146 -13.39 -0.14 -4.07
C GLY A 146 -14.29 1.02 -3.61
N ALA A 147 -15.59 0.98 -3.95
CA ALA A 147 -16.59 1.99 -3.59
C ALA A 147 -17.36 1.62 -2.34
N GLU A 148 -16.82 1.98 -1.18
CA GLU A 148 -17.59 1.92 0.04
C GLU A 148 -17.32 3.19 0.86
N GLY A 149 -18.40 3.80 1.36
CA GLY A 149 -18.36 5.09 2.05
C GLY A 149 -19.28 6.16 1.49
N ASP A 150 -18.72 7.04 0.66
CA ASP A 150 -19.36 8.30 0.29
C ASP A 150 -20.09 8.30 -1.06
N ASP A 151 -20.34 7.13 -1.65
CA ASP A 151 -20.98 6.95 -2.96
C ASP A 151 -20.30 7.70 -4.12
N ARG A 152 -19.00 8.01 -3.98
CA ARG A 152 -18.21 8.73 -4.97
C ARG A 152 -16.96 7.96 -5.37
N LEU A 153 -16.60 8.14 -6.64
CA LEU A 153 -15.31 7.71 -7.18
C LEU A 153 -14.35 8.89 -7.08
N HIS A 154 -13.21 8.68 -6.41
CA HIS A 154 -12.16 9.67 -6.28
C HIS A 154 -10.95 9.25 -7.09
N GLY A 155 -10.36 10.20 -7.80
CA GLY A 155 -9.08 10.05 -8.47
C GLY A 155 -8.10 11.07 -7.91
N PHE A 156 -6.87 10.64 -7.66
CA PHE A 156 -5.78 11.49 -7.17
C PHE A 156 -4.56 11.32 -8.06
N ARG A 157 -3.79 12.41 -8.20
CA ARG A 157 -2.41 12.32 -8.66
C ARG A 157 -1.61 11.50 -7.68
N ALA A 158 -0.92 10.48 -8.18
CA ALA A 158 -0.18 9.56 -7.32
C ALA A 158 1.00 10.24 -6.61
N ASP A 159 1.66 11.20 -7.26
CA ASP A 159 2.84 11.89 -6.75
C ASP A 159 2.51 12.95 -5.69
N THR A 160 1.41 13.69 -5.87
CA THR A 160 1.08 14.84 -5.02
C THR A 160 -0.14 14.63 -4.13
N GLY A 161 -0.96 13.62 -4.39
CA GLY A 161 -2.28 13.47 -3.78
C GLY A 161 -3.28 14.53 -4.20
N ALA A 162 -2.98 15.34 -5.23
CA ALA A 162 -3.92 16.34 -5.73
C ALA A 162 -5.13 15.65 -6.38
N PRO A 163 -6.38 16.04 -6.06
CA PRO A 163 -7.56 15.44 -6.67
C PRO A 163 -7.60 15.74 -8.17
N VAL A 164 -7.84 14.71 -8.98
CA VAL A 164 -8.06 14.81 -10.44
C VAL A 164 -9.48 14.43 -10.84
N PHE A 165 -10.21 13.75 -9.96
CA PHE A 165 -11.58 13.32 -10.22
C PHE A 165 -12.37 13.19 -8.92
N ALA A 166 -13.60 13.67 -8.92
CA ALA A 166 -14.56 13.54 -7.84
C ALA A 166 -15.96 13.22 -8.41
N GLY A 167 -16.15 11.97 -8.82
CA GLY A 167 -17.36 11.48 -9.49
C GLY A 167 -18.58 11.37 -8.58
N GLY A 168 -19.69 10.88 -9.15
CA GLY A 168 -20.93 10.57 -8.44
C GLY A 168 -22.13 11.48 -8.75
N GLY A 169 -21.96 12.62 -9.43
CA GLY A 169 -23.08 13.52 -9.72
C GLY A 169 -23.88 13.97 -8.47
N PRO A 170 -25.03 14.65 -8.63
CA PRO A 170 -25.84 15.13 -7.50
C PRO A 170 -26.49 14.02 -6.67
N GLN A 171 -26.62 12.81 -7.22
CA GLN A 171 -27.32 11.69 -6.57
C GLN A 171 -26.40 10.54 -6.10
N GLY A 172 -25.08 10.71 -6.19
CA GLY A 172 -24.11 9.64 -5.96
C GLY A 172 -24.08 8.62 -7.11
N LEU A 173 -23.12 7.68 -7.06
CA LEU A 173 -23.06 6.55 -8.00
C LEU A 173 -24.21 5.55 -7.72
N ARG A 174 -25.46 5.96 -7.96
CA ARG A 174 -26.60 5.03 -7.92
C ARG A 174 -26.47 4.06 -9.09
N ARG A 175 -26.42 2.76 -8.79
CA ARG A 175 -26.52 1.64 -9.74
C ARG A 175 -25.23 1.15 -10.41
N LEU A 176 -24.04 1.44 -9.88
CA LEU A 176 -22.84 0.69 -10.21
C LEU A 176 -22.59 -0.40 -9.17
N MET A 177 -22.45 -1.65 -9.61
CA MET A 177 -21.97 -2.72 -8.75
C MET A 177 -20.52 -2.41 -8.34
N HIS A 178 -20.29 -2.16 -7.05
CA HIS A 178 -19.06 -2.36 -6.27
C HIS A 178 -17.72 -2.21 -7.02
N ARG A 179 -17.39 -1.02 -7.56
CA ARG A 179 -16.07 -0.77 -8.19
C ARG A 179 -15.64 0.69 -8.00
N LYS A 180 -14.48 0.97 -7.37
CA LYS A 180 -13.72 2.23 -7.63
C LYS A 180 -12.57 1.91 -8.58
N VAL A 181 -12.00 2.92 -9.23
CA VAL A 181 -10.80 2.80 -10.06
C VAL A 181 -9.85 3.91 -9.62
N LEU A 182 -8.72 3.55 -9.01
CA LEU A 182 -7.62 4.49 -8.82
C LEU A 182 -6.88 4.60 -10.17
N VAL A 183 -7.14 5.66 -10.93
CA VAL A 183 -6.32 6.00 -12.10
C VAL A 183 -5.16 6.86 -11.63
N ALA A 184 -4.02 6.23 -11.38
CA ALA A 184 -2.77 6.94 -11.16
C ALA A 184 -2.15 7.31 -12.52
N GLY A 185 -2.36 8.56 -12.95
CA GLY A 185 -1.62 9.12 -14.09
C GLY A 185 -0.24 9.58 -13.64
N ALA A 186 0.83 9.02 -14.22
CA ALA A 186 2.13 9.68 -14.18
C ALA A 186 2.02 10.95 -15.05
N GLY A 187 2.24 12.12 -14.46
CA GLY A 187 2.24 13.38 -15.20
C GLY A 187 3.38 13.39 -16.22
N TYR A 188 3.09 13.02 -17.46
CA TYR A 188 3.96 13.32 -18.60
C TYR A 188 3.63 14.74 -19.10
N SER A 189 4.70 15.49 -19.36
CA SER A 189 4.70 16.90 -19.82
C SER A 189 3.74 17.14 -20.99
N PRO A 190 3.01 18.27 -21.06
CA PRO A 190 1.93 18.51 -22.03
C PRO A 190 2.40 18.85 -23.46
N SER A 191 3.67 18.65 -23.82
CA SER A 191 4.23 19.17 -25.08
C SER A 191 4.28 18.15 -26.24
N MET A 192 3.43 17.12 -26.27
CA MET A 192 3.51 16.10 -27.32
C MET A 192 2.15 15.58 -27.80
N TRP A 193 1.20 16.47 -28.06
CA TRP A 193 0.10 16.22 -29.01
C TRP A 193 -0.28 17.52 -29.72
N ALA A 194 0.57 17.93 -30.65
CA ALA A 194 0.14 18.70 -31.82
C ALA A 194 0.62 17.90 -33.03
N SER A 195 -0.32 17.57 -33.92
CA SER A 195 -0.20 16.73 -35.13
C SER A 195 -0.45 15.24 -34.91
N LEU A 196 -1.72 14.84 -35.04
CA LEU A 196 -2.24 14.11 -36.21
C LEU A 196 -3.77 14.11 -36.16
#